data_AF-A0A523ZT39-F1
#
_entry.id   AF-A0A523ZT39-F1
#
_cell.length_a   1.000
_cell.length_b   1.000
_cell.length_c   1.000
_cell.angle_alpha   90.00
_cell.angle_beta   90.00
_cell.angle_gamma   90.00
#
_symmetry.space_group_name_H-M   'P 1'
#
loop_
_entity.id
_entity.type
_entity.pdbx_description
1 polymer ?
#
loop_
_entity_poly.entity_id
_entity_poly.type
_entity_poly.pdbx_seq_one_letter_code
_entity_poly.pdbx_strand_id
1 'polypeptide(L)'
;MKDKSDKSIDPTVIKLHEKAIQDGVETIWERSDKQKPRCGFGEQGLCCRICYMGPCRINPKGKDPQKGVCGATAEVIVARNFARMIAGGAAAHSDHGRDVAKTLLFAAKSPDSGYSIKDVNKLKKVARILDVEVKDRKKEDIATEVAEKTLKIFGQQEGEVSFIKNAPETRQ
;
A
#
# COMPACT_ATOMS: atom_id res chain seq x y z
N MET A 1 2.19 -26.13 -28.67
CA MET A 1 1.91 -24.80 -28.08
C MET A 1 1.28 -25.05 -26.72
N LYS A 2 1.76 -24.41 -25.64
CA LYS A 2 1.04 -24.45 -24.35
C LYS A 2 -0.36 -23.89 -24.57
N ASP A 3 -1.37 -24.49 -23.93
CA ASP A 3 -2.76 -24.14 -24.16
C ASP A 3 -2.97 -22.65 -23.85
N LYS A 4 -3.57 -21.93 -24.79
CA LYS A 4 -3.78 -20.48 -24.66
C LYS A 4 -4.80 -20.16 -23.55
N SER A 5 -5.64 -21.13 -23.18
CA SER A 5 -6.54 -21.04 -22.04
C SER A 5 -5.84 -21.05 -20.68
N ASP A 6 -4.54 -21.37 -20.62
CA ASP A 6 -3.82 -21.48 -19.34
C ASP A 6 -3.49 -20.12 -18.68
N LYS A 7 -3.70 -19.01 -19.39
CA LYS A 7 -3.29 -17.67 -18.90
C LYS A 7 -4.39 -16.94 -18.11
N SER A 8 -5.66 -17.24 -18.39
CA SER A 8 -6.82 -16.65 -17.71
C SER A 8 -8.04 -17.56 -17.89
N ILE A 9 -8.88 -17.65 -16.88
CA ILE A 9 -10.20 -18.31 -16.98
C ILE A 9 -11.25 -17.42 -17.66
N ASP A 10 -10.98 -16.12 -17.80
CA ASP A 10 -11.89 -15.17 -18.46
C ASP A 10 -11.73 -15.30 -20.00
N PRO A 11 -12.80 -15.70 -20.73
CA PRO A 11 -12.73 -15.90 -22.18
C PRO A 11 -12.43 -14.60 -22.95
N THR A 12 -12.79 -13.44 -22.41
CA THR A 12 -12.48 -12.14 -23.01
C THR A 12 -10.98 -11.88 -22.94
N VAL A 13 -10.36 -12.21 -21.82
CA VAL A 13 -8.91 -12.07 -21.64
C VAL A 13 -8.16 -13.02 -22.58
N ILE A 14 -8.63 -14.26 -22.73
CA ILE A 14 -8.05 -15.21 -23.70
C ILE A 14 -8.10 -14.61 -25.11
N LYS A 15 -9.28 -14.15 -25.56
CA LYS A 15 -9.45 -13.56 -26.90
C LYS A 15 -8.54 -12.34 -27.14
N LEU A 16 -8.41 -11.47 -26.13
CA LEU A 16 -7.54 -10.29 -26.23
C LEU A 16 -6.06 -10.66 -26.19
N HIS A 17 -5.66 -11.68 -25.43
CA HIS A 17 -4.30 -12.19 -25.43
C HIS A 17 -3.91 -12.80 -26.78
N GLU A 18 -4.83 -13.53 -27.42
CA GLU A 18 -4.63 -14.04 -28.79
C GLU A 18 -4.39 -12.92 -29.80
N LYS A 19 -5.21 -11.87 -29.73
CA LYS A 19 -5.03 -10.69 -30.56
C LYS A 19 -3.68 -10.02 -30.28
N ALA A 20 -3.30 -9.86 -29.01
CA ALA A 20 -2.01 -9.28 -28.65
C ALA A 20 -0.83 -10.06 -29.27
N ILE A 21 -0.91 -11.40 -29.29
CA ILE A 21 0.08 -12.25 -29.97
C ILE A 21 0.10 -11.99 -31.49
N GLN A 22 -1.07 -11.95 -32.13
CA GLN A 22 -1.17 -11.69 -33.58
C GLN A 22 -0.60 -10.32 -33.97
N ASP A 23 -0.80 -9.32 -33.12
CA ASP A 23 -0.31 -7.96 -33.33
C ASP A 23 1.17 -7.79 -32.91
N GLY A 24 1.82 -8.83 -32.38
CA GLY A 24 3.20 -8.75 -31.87
C GLY A 24 3.36 -7.91 -30.60
N VAL A 25 2.28 -7.71 -29.83
CA VAL A 25 2.28 -6.94 -28.58
C VAL A 25 2.63 -7.83 -27.39
N GLU A 26 3.71 -7.48 -26.70
CA GLU A 26 4.13 -8.19 -25.49
C GLU A 26 3.27 -7.86 -24.27
N THR A 27 2.75 -8.88 -23.59
CA THR A 27 1.94 -8.70 -22.37
C THR A 27 2.68 -9.12 -21.09
N ILE A 28 2.00 -9.04 -19.96
CA ILE A 28 2.55 -9.45 -18.66
C ILE A 28 2.91 -10.94 -18.62
N TRP A 29 2.19 -11.81 -19.33
CA TRP A 29 2.45 -13.25 -19.33
C TRP A 29 3.77 -13.57 -20.02
N GLU A 30 4.05 -12.97 -21.18
CA GLU A 30 5.31 -13.15 -21.89
C GLU A 30 6.48 -12.61 -21.07
N ARG A 31 6.33 -11.42 -20.46
CA ARG A 31 7.36 -10.87 -19.55
C ARG A 31 7.59 -11.77 -18.35
N SER A 32 6.54 -12.34 -17.76
CA SER A 32 6.67 -13.26 -16.63
C SER A 32 7.34 -14.57 -17.03
N ASP A 33 7.09 -15.08 -18.24
CA ASP A 33 7.73 -16.30 -18.73
C ASP A 33 9.22 -16.07 -18.99
N LYS A 34 9.62 -14.90 -19.50
CA LYS A 34 11.03 -14.50 -19.66
C LYS A 34 11.79 -14.35 -18.33
N GLN A 35 11.09 -14.17 -17.21
CA GLN A 35 11.67 -14.07 -15.86
C GLN A 35 11.85 -15.44 -15.17
N LYS A 36 11.54 -16.56 -15.86
CA LYS A 36 11.71 -17.92 -15.32
C LYS A 36 13.05 -18.53 -15.75
N PRO A 37 13.73 -19.31 -14.88
CA PRO A 37 13.44 -19.45 -13.45
C PRO A 37 13.77 -18.15 -12.71
N ARG A 38 12.96 -17.83 -11.69
CA ARG A 38 13.21 -16.65 -10.86
C ARG A 38 14.43 -16.89 -9.96
N CYS A 39 15.02 -15.81 -9.44
CA CYS A 39 16.17 -15.89 -8.54
C CYS A 39 15.76 -16.53 -7.20
N GLY A 40 16.30 -17.71 -6.89
CA GLY A 40 15.95 -18.45 -5.67
C GLY A 40 16.27 -17.71 -4.36
N PHE A 41 17.34 -16.91 -4.30
CA PHE A 41 17.62 -16.07 -3.11
C PHE A 41 16.58 -14.96 -2.95
N GLY A 42 16.10 -14.39 -4.06
CA GLY A 42 15.06 -13.37 -4.04
C GLY A 42 13.72 -13.93 -3.63
N GLU A 43 13.33 -15.08 -4.19
CA GLU A 43 12.08 -15.78 -3.83
C GLU A 43 12.03 -16.17 -2.35
N GLN A 44 13.17 -16.59 -1.78
CA GLN A 44 13.27 -16.95 -0.36
C GLN A 44 13.56 -15.75 0.56
N GLY A 45 13.74 -14.54 0.01
CA GLY A 45 14.04 -13.33 0.80
C GLY A 45 15.46 -13.28 1.39
N LEU A 46 16.36 -14.18 0.98
CA LEU A 46 17.72 -14.37 1.51
C LEU A 46 18.78 -13.45 0.87
N CYS A 47 18.36 -12.42 0.13
CA CYS A 47 19.22 -11.41 -0.48
C CYS A 47 19.03 -10.06 0.21
N CYS A 48 20.12 -9.41 0.62
CA CYS A 48 20.11 -8.09 1.26
C CYS A 48 20.86 -7.07 0.40
N ARG A 49 20.21 -5.93 0.11
CA ARG A 49 20.73 -4.84 -0.73
C ARG A 49 20.64 -3.47 -0.03
N ILE A 50 20.66 -3.48 1.31
CA ILE A 50 20.33 -2.30 2.12
C ILE A 50 21.49 -1.29 2.20
N CYS A 51 22.73 -1.72 2.02
CA CYS A 51 23.92 -0.88 2.14
C CYS A 51 24.96 -1.22 1.07
N TYR A 52 25.99 -0.38 0.96
CA TYR A 52 27.04 -0.48 -0.06
C TYR A 52 28.00 -1.67 0.12
N MET A 53 28.07 -2.27 1.32
CA MET A 53 28.91 -3.47 1.56
C MET A 53 28.31 -4.73 0.93
N GLY A 54 27.02 -4.70 0.58
CA GLY A 54 26.35 -5.77 -0.15
C GLY A 54 26.58 -5.71 -1.66
N PRO A 55 25.80 -6.46 -2.46
CA PRO A 55 24.68 -7.32 -2.04
C PRO A 55 25.15 -8.55 -1.27
N CYS A 56 24.50 -8.84 -0.14
CA CYS A 56 24.73 -10.08 0.61
C CYS A 56 23.70 -11.14 0.22
N ARG A 57 24.10 -12.41 0.23
CA ARG A 57 23.20 -13.58 0.08
C ARG A 57 23.44 -14.56 1.22
N ILE A 58 22.39 -15.27 1.63
CA ILE A 58 22.51 -16.40 2.57
C ILE A 58 22.20 -17.69 1.81
N ASN A 59 23.07 -18.69 1.92
CA ASN A 59 22.85 -19.98 1.28
C ASN A 59 21.80 -20.80 2.07
N PRO A 60 20.67 -21.20 1.47
CA PRO A 60 19.63 -21.92 2.19
C PRO A 60 20.03 -23.36 2.56
N LYS A 61 21.12 -23.90 1.99
CA LYS A 61 21.58 -25.27 2.22
C LYS A 61 22.58 -25.41 3.37
N GLY A 62 22.71 -24.41 4.23
CA GLY A 62 23.60 -24.42 5.40
C GLY A 62 25.11 -24.34 5.08
N LYS A 63 25.50 -24.15 3.81
CA LYS A 63 26.89 -23.88 3.42
C LYS A 63 27.19 -22.39 3.52
N ASP A 64 28.44 -21.98 3.58
CA ASP A 64 28.75 -20.55 3.47
C ASP A 64 28.21 -19.93 2.17
N PRO A 65 27.84 -18.63 2.18
CA PRO A 65 27.77 -17.73 3.34
C PRO A 65 26.50 -17.92 4.20
N GLN A 66 26.64 -17.88 5.53
CA GLN A 66 25.53 -17.97 6.51
C GLN A 66 25.19 -16.64 7.21
N LYS A 67 25.95 -15.58 6.96
CA LYS A 67 25.70 -14.21 7.44
C LYS A 67 26.02 -13.18 6.36
N GLY A 68 25.39 -12.02 6.41
CA GLY A 68 25.81 -10.85 5.64
C GLY A 68 27.13 -10.26 6.18
N VAL A 69 27.75 -9.35 5.43
CA VAL A 69 29.04 -8.71 5.81
C VAL A 69 28.97 -8.06 7.19
N CYS A 70 27.84 -7.44 7.55
CA CYS A 70 27.64 -6.84 8.87
C CYS A 70 27.24 -7.84 9.97
N GLY A 71 27.26 -9.15 9.70
CA GLY A 71 26.85 -10.21 10.63
C GLY A 71 25.36 -10.55 10.65
N ALA A 72 24.52 -9.88 9.85
CA ALA A 72 23.08 -10.16 9.81
C ALA A 72 22.77 -11.59 9.34
N THR A 73 21.93 -12.30 10.10
CA THR A 73 21.49 -13.68 9.79
C THR A 73 20.35 -13.70 8.76
N ALA A 74 19.96 -14.90 8.32
CA ALA A 74 18.81 -15.10 7.43
C ALA A 74 17.53 -14.46 7.98
N GLU A 75 17.24 -14.69 9.26
CA GLU A 75 16.03 -14.20 9.94
C GLU A 75 15.97 -12.67 9.90
N VAL A 76 17.09 -12.00 10.21
CA VAL A 76 17.19 -10.54 10.21
C VAL A 76 17.06 -9.98 8.78
N ILE A 77 17.62 -10.67 7.77
CA ILE A 77 17.50 -10.23 6.37
C ILE A 77 16.05 -10.38 5.89
N VAL A 78 15.43 -11.54 6.10
CA VAL A 78 14.05 -11.82 5.69
C VAL A 78 13.07 -10.88 6.38
N ALA A 79 13.18 -10.71 7.71
CA ALA A 79 12.31 -9.81 8.46
C ALA A 79 12.40 -8.36 7.99
N ARG A 80 13.61 -7.83 7.74
CA ARG A 80 13.79 -6.46 7.23
C ARG A 80 13.25 -6.29 5.80
N ASN A 81 13.48 -7.28 4.94
CA ASN A 81 12.94 -7.27 3.59
C ASN A 81 11.40 -7.26 3.63
N PHE A 82 10.79 -8.12 4.46
CA PHE A 82 9.35 -8.17 4.64
C PHE A 82 8.78 -6.87 5.22
N ALA A 83 9.39 -6.34 6.28
CA ALA A 83 8.99 -5.07 6.88
C ALA A 83 9.00 -3.91 5.86
N ARG A 84 10.00 -3.85 4.96
CA ARG A 84 10.03 -2.85 3.87
C ARG A 84 8.94 -3.06 2.83
N MET A 85 8.56 -4.31 2.52
CA MET A 85 7.42 -4.59 1.63
C MET A 85 6.10 -4.12 2.25
N ILE A 86 5.90 -4.38 3.54
CA ILE A 86 4.74 -3.87 4.29
C ILE A 86 4.75 -2.34 4.32
N ALA A 87 5.88 -1.72 4.62
CA ALA A 87 6.02 -0.27 4.64
C ALA A 87 5.72 0.35 3.25
N GLY A 88 6.15 -0.29 2.15
CA GLY A 88 5.85 0.17 0.79
C GLY A 88 4.34 0.17 0.48
N GLY A 89 3.63 -0.92 0.84
CA GLY A 89 2.17 -0.98 0.69
C GLY A 89 1.43 0.00 1.61
N ALA A 90 1.87 0.11 2.87
CA ALA A 90 1.32 1.06 3.83
C ALA A 90 1.50 2.52 3.38
N ALA A 91 2.66 2.85 2.79
CA ALA A 91 2.93 4.19 2.25
C ALA A 91 1.98 4.56 1.10
N ALA A 92 1.63 3.62 0.22
CA ALA A 92 0.67 3.85 -0.85
C ALA A 92 -0.72 4.22 -0.31
N HIS A 93 -1.23 3.48 0.69
CA HIS A 93 -2.50 3.80 1.33
C HIS A 93 -2.44 5.08 2.18
N SER A 94 -1.29 5.36 2.80
CA SER A 94 -1.03 6.60 3.52
C SER A 94 -1.19 7.80 2.60
N ASP A 95 -0.51 7.82 1.45
CA ASP A 95 -0.57 8.95 0.54
C ASP A 95 -1.95 9.10 -0.12
N HIS A 96 -2.58 7.99 -0.47
CA HIS A 96 -3.98 8.00 -0.92
C HIS A 96 -4.92 8.63 0.12
N GLY A 97 -4.82 8.23 1.39
CA GLY A 97 -5.61 8.80 2.46
C GLY A 97 -5.32 10.29 2.70
N ARG A 98 -4.06 10.70 2.56
CA ARG A 98 -3.63 12.11 2.66
C ARG A 98 -4.29 12.96 1.58
N ASP A 99 -4.33 12.47 0.34
CA ASP A 99 -4.95 13.20 -0.77
C ASP A 99 -6.48 13.28 -0.63
N VAL A 100 -7.13 12.25 -0.09
CA VAL A 100 -8.55 12.32 0.28
C VAL A 100 -8.80 13.42 1.33
N ALA A 101 -7.95 13.51 2.37
CA ALA A 101 -8.08 14.54 3.39
C ALA A 101 -7.82 15.95 2.84
N LYS A 102 -6.79 16.14 1.99
CA LYS A 102 -6.55 17.41 1.28
C LYS A 102 -7.73 17.79 0.38
N THR A 103 -8.32 16.83 -0.32
CA THR A 103 -9.47 17.04 -1.20
C THR A 103 -10.70 17.46 -0.39
N LEU A 104 -10.95 16.84 0.76
CA LEU A 104 -12.03 17.25 1.66
C LEU A 104 -11.82 18.69 2.16
N LEU A 105 -10.58 19.04 2.55
CA LEU A 105 -10.24 20.40 2.97
C LEU A 105 -10.47 21.42 1.85
N PHE A 106 -10.07 21.07 0.63
CA PHE A 106 -10.26 21.91 -0.54
C PHE A 106 -11.75 22.10 -0.86
N ALA A 107 -12.53 21.02 -0.88
CA ALA A 107 -13.98 21.07 -1.09
C ALA A 107 -14.72 21.91 -0.02
N ALA A 108 -14.25 21.87 1.23
CA ALA A 108 -14.82 22.66 2.32
C ALA A 108 -14.48 24.16 2.21
N LYS A 109 -13.25 24.50 1.79
CA LYS A 109 -12.77 25.88 1.67
C LYS A 109 -13.11 26.54 0.34
N SER A 110 -13.37 25.77 -0.71
CA SER A 110 -13.65 26.26 -2.08
C SER A 110 -14.93 25.62 -2.63
N PRO A 111 -16.12 26.16 -2.28
CA PRO A 111 -17.41 25.59 -2.70
C PRO A 111 -17.61 25.52 -4.23
N ASP A 112 -16.97 26.41 -4.99
CA ASP A 112 -17.08 26.47 -6.46
C ASP A 112 -16.07 25.56 -7.19
N SER A 113 -15.33 24.73 -6.45
CA SER A 113 -14.25 23.86 -6.99
C SER A 113 -14.73 22.65 -7.80
N GLY A 114 -16.06 22.43 -7.90
CA GLY A 114 -16.64 21.21 -8.46
C GLY A 114 -16.63 20.02 -7.51
N TYR A 115 -15.94 20.11 -6.36
CA TYR A 115 -16.05 19.15 -5.26
C TYR A 115 -17.07 19.63 -4.23
N SER A 116 -17.84 18.68 -3.69
CA SER A 116 -18.83 18.97 -2.65
C SER A 116 -18.95 17.84 -1.64
N ILE A 117 -19.37 18.19 -0.42
CA ILE A 117 -19.66 17.24 0.65
C ILE A 117 -21.01 16.58 0.33
N LYS A 118 -20.96 15.39 -0.29
CA LYS A 118 -22.15 14.64 -0.72
C LYS A 118 -22.87 13.92 0.41
N ASP A 119 -22.13 13.40 1.40
CA ASP A 119 -22.69 12.64 2.52
C ASP A 119 -22.37 13.31 3.86
N VAL A 120 -23.30 14.16 4.30
CA VAL A 120 -23.18 14.89 5.58
C VAL A 120 -23.35 13.96 6.78
N ASN A 121 -24.12 12.88 6.65
CA ASN A 121 -24.33 11.92 7.74
C ASN A 121 -23.05 11.14 8.03
N LYS A 122 -22.35 10.69 6.98
CA LYS A 122 -21.04 10.05 7.11
C LYS A 122 -19.99 11.03 7.63
N LEU A 123 -19.99 12.29 7.16
CA LEU A 123 -19.10 13.32 7.71
C LEU A 123 -19.27 13.47 9.23
N LYS A 124 -20.51 13.57 9.72
CA LYS A 124 -20.80 13.67 11.16
C LYS A 124 -20.37 12.43 11.94
N LYS A 125 -20.48 11.23 11.37
CA LYS A 125 -19.98 9.99 12.00
C LYS A 125 -18.46 10.00 12.14
N VAL A 126 -17.74 10.38 11.08
CA VAL A 126 -16.27 10.47 11.09
C VAL A 126 -15.80 11.57 12.03
N ALA A 127 -16.47 12.71 12.06
CA ALA A 127 -16.20 13.81 12.98
C ALA A 127 -16.18 13.34 14.45
N ARG A 128 -17.15 12.51 14.86
CA ARG A 128 -17.19 11.97 16.22
C ARG A 128 -15.98 11.08 16.56
N ILE A 129 -15.48 10.29 15.61
CA ILE A 129 -14.28 9.44 15.84
C ILE A 129 -13.04 10.31 16.09
N LEU A 130 -12.97 11.45 15.39
CA LEU A 130 -11.90 12.45 15.51
C LEU A 130 -12.17 13.48 16.63
N ASP A 131 -13.14 13.25 17.50
CA ASP A 131 -13.55 14.14 18.59
C ASP A 131 -13.83 15.58 18.09
N VAL A 132 -14.49 15.72 16.94
CA VAL A 132 -14.93 16.99 16.35
C VAL A 132 -16.40 17.22 16.70
N GLU A 133 -16.71 18.37 17.31
CA GLU A 133 -18.09 18.76 17.62
C GLU A 133 -18.91 18.98 16.34
N VAL A 134 -20.16 18.53 16.31
CA VAL A 134 -21.02 18.59 15.11
C VAL A 134 -22.33 19.34 15.30
N LYS A 135 -22.70 19.67 16.54
CA LYS A 135 -23.99 20.29 16.87
C LYS A 135 -23.97 21.76 16.43
N ASP A 136 -25.04 22.21 15.77
CA ASP A 136 -25.25 23.60 15.35
C ASP A 136 -24.12 24.20 14.48
N ARG A 137 -23.37 23.34 13.76
CA ARG A 137 -22.27 23.72 12.85
C ARG A 137 -22.61 23.48 11.39
N LYS A 138 -22.08 24.33 10.51
CA LYS A 138 -22.15 24.12 9.05
C LYS A 138 -21.32 22.91 8.65
N LYS A 139 -21.72 22.22 7.58
CA LYS A 139 -21.03 21.02 7.11
C LYS A 139 -19.61 21.33 6.65
N GLU A 140 -19.37 22.52 6.10
CA GLU A 140 -18.07 23.02 5.65
C GLU A 140 -17.10 23.20 6.83
N ASP A 141 -17.58 23.74 7.96
CA ASP A 141 -16.77 23.91 9.17
C ASP A 141 -16.38 22.55 9.77
N ILE A 142 -17.33 21.61 9.83
CA ILE A 142 -17.08 20.24 10.30
C ILE A 142 -16.07 19.55 9.36
N ALA A 143 -16.26 19.66 8.04
CA ALA A 143 -15.38 19.05 7.05
C ALA A 143 -13.95 19.61 7.11
N THR A 144 -13.81 20.93 7.29
CA THR A 144 -12.52 21.60 7.47
C THR A 144 -11.78 21.03 8.66
N GLU A 145 -12.41 20.95 9.83
CA GLU A 145 -11.77 20.44 11.04
C GLU A 145 -11.47 18.94 10.96
N VAL A 146 -12.39 18.14 10.39
CA VAL A 146 -12.15 16.71 10.11
C VAL A 146 -10.92 16.53 9.24
N ALA A 147 -10.81 17.28 8.15
CA ALA A 147 -9.67 17.20 7.25
C ALA A 147 -8.36 17.65 7.91
N GLU A 148 -8.37 18.75 8.66
CA GLU A 148 -7.20 19.26 9.37
C GLU A 148 -6.72 18.31 10.46
N LYS A 149 -7.64 17.73 11.27
CA LYS A 149 -7.28 16.70 12.26
C LYS A 149 -6.72 15.46 11.57
N THR A 150 -7.34 15.00 10.48
CA THR A 150 -6.83 13.84 9.72
C THR A 150 -5.42 14.10 9.18
N LEU A 151 -5.15 15.29 8.64
CA LEU A 151 -3.83 15.65 8.12
C LEU A 151 -2.75 15.72 9.21
N LYS A 152 -3.11 16.13 10.43
CA LYS A 152 -2.19 16.16 11.57
C LYS A 152 -1.70 14.77 11.98
N ILE A 153 -2.53 13.73 11.83
CA ILE A 153 -2.16 12.34 12.16
C ILE A 153 -0.91 11.90 11.38
N PHE A 154 -0.73 12.38 10.14
CA PHE A 154 0.42 12.02 9.31
C PHE A 154 1.77 12.57 9.80
N GLY A 155 1.76 13.51 10.74
CA GLY A 155 2.97 14.05 11.40
C GLY A 155 3.03 13.71 12.89
N GLN A 156 2.06 12.96 13.41
CA GLN A 156 1.96 12.62 14.82
C GLN A 156 3.05 11.60 15.19
N GLN A 157 3.85 11.91 16.23
CA GLN A 157 4.93 11.05 16.71
C GLN A 157 4.57 10.27 17.99
N GLU A 158 3.56 10.74 18.72
CA GLU A 158 3.15 10.17 20.01
C GLU A 158 1.64 9.92 20.05
N GLY A 159 1.20 9.00 20.91
CA GLY A 159 -0.21 8.60 21.03
C GLY A 159 -0.66 7.65 19.92
N GLU A 160 -1.97 7.59 19.70
CA GLU A 160 -2.60 6.59 18.83
C GLU A 160 -3.26 7.22 17.60
N VAL A 161 -3.43 6.41 16.55
CA VAL A 161 -4.19 6.81 15.37
C VAL A 161 -5.69 6.76 15.71
N SER A 162 -6.41 7.86 15.48
CA SER A 162 -7.78 8.06 16.00
C SER A 162 -8.79 6.96 15.63
N PHE A 163 -8.62 6.30 14.49
CA PHE A 163 -9.54 5.26 14.02
C PHE A 163 -9.42 3.92 14.76
N ILE A 164 -8.40 3.74 15.63
CA ILE A 164 -8.28 2.54 16.46
C ILE A 164 -9.49 2.36 17.39
N LYS A 165 -10.13 3.46 17.80
CA LYS A 165 -11.35 3.50 18.62
C LYS A 165 -12.53 2.71 18.05
N ASN A 166 -12.50 2.34 16.77
CA ASN A 166 -13.54 1.51 16.16
C ASN A 166 -13.34 0.00 16.44
N ALA A 167 -12.15 -0.41 16.88
CA ALA A 167 -11.93 -1.79 17.30
C ALA A 167 -12.63 -2.04 18.65
N PRO A 168 -13.05 -3.28 18.94
CA PRO A 168 -13.48 -3.65 20.29
C PRO A 168 -12.40 -3.32 21.33
N GLU A 169 -12.79 -2.94 22.54
CA GLU A 169 -11.86 -2.48 23.60
C GLU A 169 -10.71 -3.46 23.87
N THR A 170 -10.96 -4.77 23.80
CA THR A 170 -9.92 -5.80 23.97
C THR A 170 -8.89 -5.89 22.83
N ARG A 171 -9.07 -5.09 21.77
CA ARG A 171 -8.26 -5.03 20.55
C ARG A 171 -7.83 -3.60 20.19
N GLN A 172 -8.16 -2.62 21.03
CA GLN A 172 -7.57 -1.27 20.98
C GLN A 172 -6.19 -1.33 21.61
#